data_AF-A0A969SDY4-F1
#
_entry.id   AF-A0A969SDY4-F1
#
_cell.length_a   1.000
_cell.length_b   1.000
_cell.length_c   1.000
_cell.angle_alpha   90.00
_cell.angle_beta   90.00
_cell.angle_gamma   90.00
#
_symmetry.space_group_name_H-M   'P 1'
#
loop_
_entity.id
_entity.type
_entity.pdbx_description
1 polymer ?
#
loop_
_entity_poly.entity_id
_entity_poly.type
_entity_poly.pdbx_seq_one_letter_code
_entity_poly.pdbx_strand_id
1 'polypeptide(L)' 'RQGRPRGRGTLTRPRGRPPSEKPKQQVSLRLDPDVLEGIKATGAGWQRRVNDALRAWLKQRGKDAA' A
#
# COMPACT_ATOMS: atom_id res chain seq x y z
N ARG A 1 46.21 13.15 -32.37
CA ARG A 1 45.28 12.14 -32.94
C ARG A 1 44.34 11.67 -31.82
N GLN A 2 43.10 12.19 -31.85
CA GLN A 2 41.85 11.85 -31.12
C GLN A 2 41.93 10.59 -30.21
N GLY A 3 41.60 10.60 -28.91
CA GLY A 3 40.40 11.15 -28.28
C GLY A 3 39.31 10.07 -28.21
N ARG A 4 39.20 9.34 -27.08
CA ARG A 4 38.00 8.54 -26.76
C ARG A 4 37.62 8.72 -25.29
N PRO A 5 36.53 9.43 -24.98
CA PRO A 5 36.04 9.52 -23.61
C PRO A 5 35.48 8.16 -23.16
N ARG A 6 35.77 7.79 -21.90
CA ARG A 6 35.13 6.67 -21.22
C ARG A 6 33.62 6.88 -21.28
N GLY A 7 32.90 5.94 -21.87
CA GLY A 7 31.45 5.94 -21.90
C GLY A 7 30.90 5.96 -20.48
N ARG A 8 30.58 7.17 -19.99
CA ARG A 8 29.80 7.40 -18.79
C ARG A 8 28.37 7.00 -19.14
N GLY A 9 28.06 5.72 -18.95
CA GLY A 9 26.70 5.19 -19.11
C GLY A 9 25.75 6.06 -18.29
N THR A 10 24.90 6.81 -18.97
CA THR A 10 23.92 7.70 -18.36
C THR A 10 22.95 6.86 -17.55
N LEU A 11 22.81 7.23 -16.28
CA LEU A 11 21.79 6.78 -15.32
C LEU A 11 20.67 5.98 -15.98
N THR A 12 20.68 4.65 -15.77
CA THR A 12 19.50 3.83 -15.98
C THR A 12 18.37 4.44 -15.16
N ARG A 13 17.46 5.13 -15.84
CA ARG A 13 16.22 5.66 -15.27
C ARG A 13 15.59 4.54 -14.44
N PRO A 14 15.38 4.68 -13.11
CA PRO A 14 14.80 3.61 -12.34
C PRO A 14 13.44 3.29 -12.95
N ARG A 15 13.29 2.10 -13.54
CA ARG A 15 12.02 1.59 -14.12
C ARG A 15 11.09 1.18 -12.98
N GLY A 16 10.87 2.08 -12.03
CA GLY A 16 9.93 1.92 -10.93
C GLY A 16 8.67 2.72 -11.19
N ARG A 17 7.52 2.18 -10.78
CA ARG A 17 6.27 2.94 -10.64
C ARG A 17 6.58 4.21 -9.83
N PRO A 18 6.11 5.40 -10.25
CA PRO A 18 6.32 6.62 -9.48
C PRO A 18 5.90 6.39 -8.01
N PRO A 19 6.70 6.87 -7.03
CA PRO A 19 6.38 6.72 -5.63
C PRO A 19 5.01 7.34 -5.37
N SER A 20 4.10 6.54 -4.80
CA SER A 20 2.76 6.99 -4.46
C SER A 20 2.87 8.02 -3.33
N GLU A 21 2.23 9.18 -3.45
CA GLU A 21 2.29 10.26 -2.46
C GLU A 21 1.78 9.83 -1.07
N LYS A 22 0.89 8.84 -1.04
CA LYS A 22 0.35 8.22 0.18
C LYS A 22 0.42 6.69 0.05
N PRO A 23 1.58 6.07 0.34
CA PRO A 23 1.70 4.63 0.28
C PRO A 23 0.86 3.99 1.39
N LYS A 24 0.38 2.76 1.15
CA LYS A 24 -0.20 1.95 2.23
C LYS A 24 0.89 1.66 3.24
N GLN A 25 0.63 1.99 4.51
CA GLN A 25 1.55 1.65 5.58
C GLN A 25 1.34 0.19 5.96
N GLN A 26 2.41 -0.60 5.95
CA GLN A 26 2.40 -1.94 6.51
C GLN A 26 2.43 -1.80 8.03
N VAL A 27 1.38 -2.29 8.68
CA VAL A 27 1.27 -2.29 10.14
C VAL A 27 1.14 -3.73 10.62
N SER A 28 1.84 -4.06 11.71
CA SER A 28 1.69 -5.34 12.41
C SER A 28 0.60 -5.19 13.46
N LEU A 29 -0.62 -5.61 13.11
CA LEU A 29 -1.77 -5.64 14.02
C LEU A 29 -2.08 -7.09 14.39
N ARG A 30 -2.41 -7.33 15.67
CA ARG A 30 -2.98 -8.60 16.12
C ARG A 30 -4.51 -8.49 16.04
N LEU A 31 -5.13 -9.44 15.36
CA LEU A 31 -6.57 -9.59 15.26
C LEU A 31 -6.94 -10.93 15.88
N ASP A 32 -8.15 -11.04 16.43
CA ASP A 32 -8.70 -12.32 16.85
C ASP A 32 -8.74 -13.32 15.68
N PRO A 33 -8.48 -14.61 15.96
CA PRO A 33 -8.42 -15.65 14.95
C PRO A 33 -9.74 -15.77 14.17
N ASP A 34 -10.89 -15.79 14.85
CA ASP A 34 -12.22 -15.90 14.23
C ASP A 34 -12.50 -14.76 13.26
N VAL A 35 -12.07 -13.54 13.63
CA VAL A 35 -12.22 -12.35 12.78
C VAL A 35 -11.33 -12.47 11.54
N LEU A 36 -10.08 -12.87 11.72
CA LEU A 36 -9.15 -13.06 10.60
C LEU A 36 -9.64 -14.14 9.63
N GLU A 37 -10.15 -15.25 10.15
CA GLU A 37 -10.70 -16.35 9.36
C GLU A 37 -11.94 -15.90 8.58
N GLY A 38 -12.89 -15.25 9.23
CA GLY A 38 -14.10 -14.73 8.56
C GLY A 38 -13.75 -13.76 7.42
N ILE A 39 -12.77 -12.88 7.62
CA ILE A 39 -12.35 -11.94 6.57
C ILE A 39 -11.59 -12.67 5.46
N LYS A 40 -10.69 -13.60 5.78
CA LYS A 40 -9.98 -14.40 4.76
C LYS A 40 -10.95 -15.27 3.94
N ALA A 41 -12.02 -15.78 4.55
CA ALA A 41 -13.07 -16.54 3.88
C ALA A 41 -13.82 -15.73 2.80
N THR A 42 -13.78 -14.39 2.86
CA THR A 42 -14.31 -13.52 1.78
C THR A 42 -13.51 -13.62 0.47
N GLY A 43 -12.41 -14.37 0.47
CA GLY A 43 -11.60 -14.66 -0.71
C GLY A 43 -10.61 -13.56 -1.08
N ALA A 44 -10.18 -13.56 -2.34
CA ALA A 44 -9.18 -12.63 -2.85
C ALA A 44 -9.54 -11.17 -2.54
N GLY A 45 -8.54 -10.39 -2.12
CA GLY A 45 -8.73 -8.97 -1.78
C GLY A 45 -9.23 -8.69 -0.36
N TRP A 46 -9.24 -9.68 0.54
CA TRP A 46 -9.65 -9.50 1.95
C TRP A 46 -8.96 -8.31 2.63
N GLN A 47 -7.65 -8.08 2.39
CA GLN A 47 -6.93 -6.92 2.94
C GLN A 47 -7.52 -5.57 2.49
N ARG A 48 -7.98 -5.48 1.23
CA ARG A 48 -8.65 -4.27 0.72
C ARG A 48 -10.00 -4.09 1.40
N ARG A 49 -10.75 -5.17 1.62
CA ARG A 49 -12.05 -5.15 2.30
C ARG A 49 -11.91 -4.68 3.75
N VAL A 50 -10.90 -5.17 4.49
CA VAL A 50 -10.60 -4.68 5.85
C VAL A 50 -10.33 -3.18 5.85
N ASN A 51 -9.48 -2.70 4.96
CA ASN A 51 -9.18 -1.28 4.85
C ASN A 51 -10.42 -0.44 4.50
N ASP A 52 -11.32 -0.95 3.66
CA ASP A 52 -12.58 -0.29 3.33
C ASP A 52 -13.54 -0.23 4.53
N ALA A 53 -13.69 -1.34 5.24
CA ALA A 53 -14.49 -1.42 6.46
C ALA A 53 -14.00 -0.44 7.54
N LEU A 54 -12.68 -0.34 7.73
CA LEU A 54 -12.09 0.63 8.67
C LEU A 54 -12.36 2.08 8.25
N ARG A 55 -12.33 2.39 6.94
CA ARG A 55 -12.68 3.73 6.43
C ARG A 55 -14.16 4.04 6.63
N ALA A 56 -15.03 3.08 6.38
CA ALA A 56 -16.46 3.22 6.61
C ALA A 56 -16.75 3.46 8.10
N TRP A 57 -16.12 2.70 8.99
CA TRP A 57 -16.23 2.88 10.44
C TRP A 57 -15.76 4.26 10.90
N LEU A 58 -14.62 4.76 10.40
CA LEU A 58 -14.15 6.12 10.69
C LEU A 58 -15.15 7.19 10.21
N LYS A 59 -15.75 7.01 9.02
CA LYS A 59 -16.75 7.94 8.49
C LYS A 59 -18.03 7.95 9.32
N GLN A 60 -18.45 6.79 9.82
CA GLN A 60 -19.61 6.67 10.70
C GLN A 60 -19.33 7.33 12.06
N ARG A 61 -18.21 7.00 12.71
CA ARG A 61 -17.83 7.60 13.99
C ARG A 61 -17.66 9.13 13.93
N GLY A 62 -17.18 9.66 12.81
CA GLY A 62 -17.11 11.11 12.60
C GLY A 62 -18.47 11.80 12.40
N LYS A 63 -19.53 11.04 12.04
CA LYS A 63 -20.92 11.52 12.03
C LYS A 63 -21.57 11.46 13.40
N ASP A 64 -21.20 10.50 14.24
CA ASP A 64 -21.75 10.36 15.60
C ASP A 64 -21.11 11.34 16.60
N ALA A 65 -19.93 11.86 16.29
CA ALA A 65 -19.19 12.82 17.12
C ALA A 65 -19.40 14.29 16.70
N ALA A 66 -20.29 14.55 15.73
CA ALA A 66 -20.66 15.88 15.23
C ALA A 66 -22.13 16.15 15.50
#